data_AF-A0AAU7Y8X7-F1
#
_entry.id   AF-A0AAU7Y8X7-F1
#
_cell.length_a   1.000
_cell.length_b   1.000
_cell.length_c   1.000
_cell.angle_alpha   90.00
_cell.angle_beta   90.00
_cell.angle_gamma   90.00
#
_symmetry.space_group_name_H-M   'P 1'
#
loop_
_entity.id
_entity.type
_entity.pdbx_description
1 polymer ?
#
loop_
_entity_poly.entity_id
_entity_poly.type
_entity_poly.pdbx_seq_one_letter_code
_entity_poly.pdbx_strand_id
1 'polypeptide(L)' 'MEHSGATVFTKGEFSVVQWLAVRQDGSTEIRGYRLKGPGAPQTLLPTAVIASAMIQELTRRRPGLRL' A
#
# COMPACT_ATOMS: atom_id res chain seq x y z
N MET A 1 13.47 7.48 -8.65
CA MET A 1 12.30 7.54 -9.56
C MET A 1 11.17 6.69 -8.97
N GLU A 2 10.02 7.27 -8.60
CA GLU A 2 8.89 6.53 -8.01
C GLU A 2 7.97 5.98 -9.11
N HIS A 3 7.76 4.66 -9.14
CA HIS A 3 6.86 4.01 -10.08
C HIS A 3 5.73 3.31 -9.32
N SER A 4 4.49 3.52 -9.74
CA SER A 4 3.31 2.91 -9.12
C SER A 4 3.42 1.38 -9.07
N GLY A 5 3.12 0.77 -7.92
CA GLY A 5 3.24 -0.67 -7.74
C GLY A 5 2.45 -1.22 -6.55
N ALA A 6 1.57 -2.17 -6.87
CA ALA A 6 0.57 -2.87 -6.06
C ALA A 6 -0.80 -2.15 -5.90
N THR A 7 -1.76 -2.60 -6.71
CA THR A 7 -3.20 -2.29 -6.60
C THR A 7 -3.91 -3.58 -6.16
N VAL A 8 -4.55 -3.57 -4.99
CA VAL A 8 -5.38 -4.70 -4.53
C VAL A 8 -6.85 -4.30 -4.68
N PHE A 9 -7.63 -5.14 -5.37
CA PHE A 9 -9.07 -4.98 -5.58
C PHE A 9 -9.84 -5.94 -4.69
N THR A 10 -10.78 -5.43 -3.89
CA THR A 10 -11.82 -6.24 -3.24
C THR A 10 -13.19 -5.63 -3.57
N LYS A 11 -14.11 -6.43 -4.11
CA LYS A 11 -15.39 -5.98 -4.70
C LYS A 11 -16.51 -5.94 -3.66
N GLY A 12 -17.26 -4.83 -3.65
CA GLY A 12 -18.49 -4.61 -2.87
C GLY A 12 -18.34 -3.43 -1.90
N GLU A 13 -18.62 -2.20 -2.35
CA GLU A 13 -18.15 -0.91 -1.79
C GLU A 13 -16.61 -0.82 -1.74
N PHE A 14 -16.03 -0.26 -2.81
CA PHE A 14 -14.59 -0.30 -3.06
C PHE A 14 -13.83 0.70 -2.18
N SER A 15 -13.21 0.21 -1.11
CA SER A 15 -12.06 0.88 -0.52
C SER A 15 -10.81 0.44 -1.26
N VAL A 16 -10.31 1.29 -2.17
CA VAL A 16 -9.05 1.03 -2.89
C VAL A 16 -7.90 1.59 -2.07
N VAL A 17 -6.95 0.71 -1.71
CA VAL A 17 -5.68 1.09 -1.09
C VAL A 17 -4.60 0.94 -2.15
N GLN A 18 -3.93 2.04 -2.50
CA GLN A 18 -2.88 2.05 -3.51
C GLN A 18 -1.51 2.22 -2.85
N TRP A 19 -0.59 1.31 -3.14
CA TRP A 19 0.80 1.43 -2.70
C TRP A 19 1.69 1.83 -3.87
N LEU A 20 2.78 2.54 -3.56
CA LEU A 20 3.80 2.99 -4.49
C LEU A 20 5.10 2.27 -4.16
N ALA A 21 5.67 1.56 -5.13
CA ALA A 21 6.97 0.93 -4.96
C ALA A 21 8.07 2.00 -5.04
N VAL A 22 8.88 2.10 -3.99
CA VAL A 22 10.03 3.00 -3.95
C VAL A 22 11.27 2.19 -4.26
N ARG A 23 11.92 2.54 -5.37
CA ARG A 23 13.16 1.89 -5.81
C ARG A 23 14.38 2.65 -5.31
N GLN A 24 15.49 1.94 -5.16
CA GLN A 24 16.79 2.60 -5.00
C GLN A 24 17.16 3.29 -6.31
N ASP A 25 17.72 4.49 -6.25
CA ASP A 25 18.07 5.23 -7.46
C ASP A 25 19.06 4.45 -8.33
N GLY A 26 18.78 4.40 -9.63
CA GLY A 26 19.56 3.62 -10.60
C GLY A 26 19.37 2.10 -10.52
N SER A 27 18.51 1.58 -9.62
CA SER A 27 18.28 0.14 -9.43
C SER A 27 16.85 -0.27 -9.78
N THR A 28 16.70 -1.53 -10.19
CA THR A 28 15.40 -2.21 -10.31
C THR A 28 14.89 -2.73 -8.97
N GLU A 29 15.72 -2.71 -7.94
CA GLU A 29 15.42 -3.20 -6.60
C GLU A 29 14.43 -2.30 -5.87
N ILE A 30 13.42 -2.91 -5.25
CA ILE A 30 12.41 -2.23 -4.43
C ILE A 30 12.91 -2.16 -2.99
N ARG A 31 13.09 -0.94 -2.47
CA ARG A 31 13.44 -0.72 -1.05
C ARG A 31 12.23 -0.84 -0.13
N GLY A 32 11.04 -0.58 -0.65
CA GLY A 32 9.80 -0.68 0.09
C GLY A 32 8.63 -0.04 -0.64
N TYR A 33 7.55 0.16 0.10
CA TYR A 33 6.28 0.67 -0.42
C TYR A 33 5.76 1.82 0.44
N ARG A 34 5.12 2.80 -0.19
CA ARG A 34 4.41 3.90 0.48
C ARG A 34 2.93 3.88 0.14
N LEU A 35 2.09 4.22 1.11
CA LEU A 35 0.67 4.33 0.86
C LEU A 35 0.37 5.64 0.11
N LYS A 36 -0.49 5.58 -0.90
CA LYS A 36 -0.97 6.74 -1.63
C LYS A 36 -2.36 7.16 -1.15
N GLY A 37 -2.55 8.47 -1.00
CA GLY A 37 -3.86 9.08 -0.79
C GLY A 37 -3.89 10.06 0.39
N PRO A 38 -5.02 10.76 0.58
CA PRO A 38 -5.19 11.71 1.69
C PRO A 38 -5.06 11.00 3.03
N GLY A 39 -4.27 11.56 3.95
CA GLY A 39 -4.02 10.99 5.28
C GLY A 39 -3.21 9.68 5.28
N ALA A 40 -2.59 9.32 4.16
CA ALA A 40 -1.70 8.16 4.09
C ALA A 40 -0.40 8.41 4.89
N PRO A 41 0.09 7.45 5.69
CA PRO A 41 1.39 7.56 6.33
C PRO A 41 2.49 7.71 5.28
N GLN A 42 3.43 8.64 5.49
CA GLN A 42 4.60 8.82 4.62
C GLN A 42 5.70 7.77 4.86
N THR A 43 5.49 6.88 5.81
CA THR A 43 6.42 5.81 6.18
C THR A 43 6.67 4.87 5.00
N LEU A 44 7.95 4.61 4.72
CA LEU A 44 8.35 3.57 3.78
C LEU A 44 8.27 2.21 4.50
N LEU A 45 7.41 1.32 4.01
CA LEU A 45 7.27 -0.02 4.57
C LEU A 45 8.11 -1.03 3.80
N PRO A 46 8.85 -1.92 4.51
CA PRO A 46 9.50 -3.05 3.88
C PRO A 46 8.52 -3.96 3.14
N THR A 47 8.97 -4.59 2.06
CA THR A 47 8.18 -5.59 1.30
C THR A 47 7.64 -6.70 2.20
N ALA A 48 8.41 -7.13 3.21
CA ALA A 48 8.02 -8.21 4.11
C ALA A 48 6.74 -7.94 4.93
N VAL A 49 6.38 -6.67 5.14
CA VAL A 49 5.24 -6.29 6.00
C VAL A 49 4.07 -5.68 5.23
N ILE A 50 4.18 -5.56 3.90
CA ILE A 50 3.20 -4.82 3.08
C ILE A 50 1.81 -5.47 3.11
N ALA A 51 1.73 -6.81 3.14
CA ALA A 51 0.47 -7.54 3.22
C ALA A 51 -0.30 -7.23 4.51
N SER A 52 0.38 -7.27 5.65
CA SER A 52 -0.23 -6.93 6.94
C SER A 52 -0.67 -5.47 7.00
N ALA A 53 0.16 -4.56 6.47
CA ALA A 53 -0.16 -3.13 6.40
C ALA A 53 -1.37 -2.85 5.48
N MET A 54 -1.50 -3.58 4.36
CA MET A 54 -2.66 -3.51 3.50
C MET A 54 -3.95 -3.88 4.23
N ILE A 55 -3.94 -5.00 4.96
CA ILE A 55 -5.09 -5.46 5.74
C ILE A 55 -5.48 -4.42 6.80
N GLN A 56 -4.51 -3.93 7.56
CA GLN A 56 -4.75 -2.90 8.58
C GLN A 56 -5.36 -1.63 8.00
N GLU A 57 -4.84 -1.16 6.86
CA GLU A 57 -5.34 0.06 6.22
C GLU A 57 -6.74 -0.12 5.63
N LEU A 58 -7.04 -1.30 5.08
CA LEU A 58 -8.39 -1.65 4.62
C LEU A 58 -9.39 -1.67 5.79
N THR A 59 -9.04 -2.35 6.89
CA THR A 59 -9.88 -2.40 8.09
C THR A 59 -10.09 -1.01 8.70
N ARG A 60 -9.04 -0.16 8.71
CA ARG A 60 -9.13 1.23 9.20
C ARG A 60 -10.08 2.08 8.37
N ARG A 61 -10.01 1.97 7.04
CA ARG A 61 -10.86 2.74 6.10
C ARG A 61 -12.31 2.24 6.08
N ARG A 62 -12.52 0.95 6.37
CA ARG A 62 -13.85 0.35 6.47
C ARG A 62 -13.97 -0.51 7.72
N PRO A 63 -14.27 0.10 8.88
CA PRO A 63 -14.55 -0.63 10.12
C PRO A 63 -15.71 -1.60 9.87
N GLY A 64 -15.46 -2.91 10.02
CA GLY A 64 -16.44 -3.96 9.75
C GLY A 64 -16.17 -4.81 8.50
N LEU A 65 -15.13 -4.50 7.72
CA LEU A 65 -14.65 -5.41 6.66
C LEU A 65 -14.15 -6.72 7.30
N ARG A 66 -14.84 -7.83 7.03
CA ARG A 66 -14.35 -9.19 7.33
C ARG A 66 -13.56 -9.67 6.12
N LEU A 67 -12.24 -9.80 6.28
CA LEU A 67 -11.29 -10.29 5.28
C LEU A 67 -11.09 -11.80 5.42
#